data_AF-A0A2A6BXA8-F1
#
_entry.id   AF-A0A2A6BXA8-F1
#
_cell.length_a   1.000
_cell.length_b   1.000
_cell.length_c   1.000
_cell.angle_alpha   90.00
_cell.angle_beta   90.00
_cell.angle_gamma   90.00
#
_symmetry.space_group_name_H-M   'P 1'
#
loop_
_entity.id
_entity.type
_entity.pdbx_description
1 polymer ?
#
loop_
_entity_poly.entity_id
_entity_poly.type
_entity_poly.pdbx_seq_one_letter_code
_entity_poly.pdbx_strand_id
1 'polypeptide(L)'
;MSSSPQEVDVKLAVGSNFVRFPMAKPLNSSHNFKELWIKLERLKISLPVYFLDLEGDWCAIHGNEELMHALKHLGTDSIKLYPTPPTRRESSYTNMSSEPVHVKINVGSHFIRYTATPTFDKFWELEGKLRDHQMKTPVYYLDRDGHFCEIKERKDFEDALAHVGNSITIYPTPVHVAPYCPPAYCPQTSNV
;
A
#
# COMPACT_ATOMS: atom_id res chain seq x y z
N MET A 1 40.41 3.95 -22.75
CA MET A 1 39.66 3.88 -21.48
C MET A 1 38.51 2.92 -21.68
N SER A 2 38.61 1.67 -21.19
CA SER A 2 37.48 0.72 -21.27
C SER A 2 36.48 1.13 -20.21
N SER A 3 35.38 1.76 -20.62
CA SER A 3 34.21 1.93 -19.76
C SER A 3 33.67 0.54 -19.45
N SER A 4 33.64 0.17 -18.17
CA SER A 4 33.03 -1.08 -17.72
C SER A 4 31.63 -1.22 -18.34
N PRO A 5 31.25 -2.41 -18.84
CA PRO A 5 29.92 -2.61 -19.38
C PRO A 5 28.90 -2.23 -18.31
N GLN A 6 28.00 -1.30 -18.64
CA GLN A 6 26.92 -0.95 -17.72
C GLN A 6 25.98 -2.17 -17.65
N GLU A 7 25.55 -2.56 -16.46
CA GLU A 7 24.62 -3.67 -16.25
C GLU A 7 23.32 -3.16 -15.62
N VAL A 8 22.22 -3.88 -15.83
CA VAL A 8 20.96 -3.67 -15.11
C VAL A 8 20.79 -4.79 -14.09
N ASP A 9 20.58 -4.44 -12.83
CA ASP A 9 20.29 -5.41 -11.75
C ASP A 9 18.81 -5.80 -11.78
N VAL A 10 18.51 -7.04 -12.18
CA VAL A 10 17.14 -7.58 -12.19
C VAL A 10 16.88 -8.28 -10.86
N LYS A 11 15.83 -7.86 -10.15
CA LYS A 11 15.38 -8.42 -8.87
C LYS A 11 14.05 -9.14 -9.08
N LEU A 12 14.07 -10.46 -9.16
CA LEU A 12 12.89 -11.28 -9.39
C LEU A 12 12.38 -11.86 -8.06
N ALA A 13 11.10 -11.63 -7.76
CA ALA A 13 10.44 -12.24 -6.60
C ALA A 13 10.21 -13.74 -6.83
N VAL A 14 10.66 -14.58 -5.90
CA VAL A 14 10.48 -16.04 -5.90
C VAL A 14 10.06 -16.47 -4.50
N GLY A 15 8.76 -16.70 -4.32
CA GLY A 15 8.18 -16.91 -2.99
C GLY A 15 8.34 -15.66 -2.11
N SER A 16 8.98 -15.81 -0.95
CA SER A 16 9.27 -14.72 -0.01
C SER A 16 10.63 -14.03 -0.23
N ASN A 17 11.39 -14.43 -1.26
CA ASN A 17 12.76 -13.95 -1.49
C ASN A 17 12.89 -13.24 -2.84
N PHE A 18 13.96 -12.45 -2.98
CA PHE A 18 14.36 -11.87 -4.26
C PHE A 18 15.63 -12.54 -4.79
N VAL A 19 15.55 -13.10 -5.99
CA VAL A 19 16.71 -13.56 -6.75
C VAL A 19 17.22 -12.40 -7.60
N ARG A 20 18.53 -12.12 -7.51
CA ARG A 20 19.16 -11.03 -8.26
C ARG A 20 20.05 -11.58 -9.35
N PHE A 21 20.02 -10.96 -10.52
CA PHE A 21 20.96 -11.26 -11.58
C PHE A 21 21.20 -10.02 -12.46
N PRO A 22 22.45 -9.82 -12.90
CA PRO A 22 22.77 -8.75 -13.84
C PRO A 22 22.27 -9.12 -15.24
N MET A 23 21.96 -8.08 -16.03
CA MET A 23 21.65 -8.15 -17.44
C MET A 23 22.48 -7.11 -18.19
N ALA A 24 23.13 -7.50 -19.29
CA ALA A 24 24.10 -6.65 -19.97
C ALA A 24 23.45 -5.44 -20.69
N LYS A 25 24.12 -4.29 -20.70
CA LYS A 25 23.88 -3.20 -21.66
C LYS A 25 24.92 -3.30 -22.81
N PRO A 26 24.62 -2.82 -24.03
CA PRO A 26 23.43 -2.08 -24.44
C PRO A 26 22.19 -2.95 -24.45
N LEU A 27 21.03 -2.34 -24.20
CA LEU A 27 19.76 -3.04 -24.22
C LEU A 27 19.39 -3.43 -25.66
N ASN A 28 20.02 -4.48 -26.17
CA ASN A 28 19.68 -5.08 -27.45
C ASN A 28 18.45 -5.96 -27.23
N SER A 29 17.35 -5.50 -27.80
CA SER A 29 16.00 -5.94 -27.45
C SER A 29 15.86 -7.47 -27.48
N SER A 30 16.25 -8.14 -28.58
CA SER A 30 16.08 -9.60 -28.68
C SER A 30 16.95 -10.43 -27.73
N HIS A 31 18.13 -9.94 -27.32
CA HIS A 31 19.06 -10.73 -26.51
C HIS A 31 18.64 -10.75 -25.03
N ASN A 32 18.26 -9.58 -24.52
CA ASN A 32 17.94 -9.39 -23.11
C ASN A 32 16.68 -10.15 -22.69
N PHE A 33 15.67 -10.16 -23.55
CA PHE A 33 14.48 -10.96 -23.28
C PHE A 33 14.78 -12.46 -23.29
N LYS A 34 15.66 -12.94 -24.18
CA LYS A 34 16.09 -14.35 -24.20
C LYS A 34 16.85 -14.72 -22.92
N GLU A 35 17.71 -13.85 -22.42
CA GLU A 35 18.40 -14.06 -21.15
C GLU A 35 17.41 -14.12 -19.98
N LEU A 36 16.47 -13.17 -19.92
CA LEU A 36 15.40 -13.16 -18.93
C LEU A 36 14.59 -14.46 -18.99
N TRP A 37 14.15 -14.87 -20.18
CA TRP A 37 13.41 -16.11 -20.40
C TRP A 37 14.14 -17.34 -19.87
N ILE A 38 15.43 -17.50 -20.19
CA ILE A 38 16.25 -18.62 -19.69
C ILE A 38 16.32 -18.62 -18.16
N LYS A 39 16.40 -17.44 -17.53
CA LYS A 39 16.41 -17.32 -16.06
C LYS A 39 15.04 -17.71 -15.47
N LEU A 40 13.95 -17.28 -16.10
CA LEU A 40 12.59 -17.64 -15.67
C LEU A 40 12.34 -19.14 -15.78
N GLU A 41 12.72 -19.77 -16.89
CA GLU A 41 12.61 -21.23 -17.08
C GLU A 41 13.37 -22.02 -16.01
N ARG A 42 14.61 -21.61 -15.70
CA ARG A 42 15.42 -22.25 -14.64
C ARG A 42 14.74 -22.17 -13.27
N LEU A 43 14.00 -21.10 -13.02
CA LEU A 43 13.26 -20.87 -11.78
C LEU A 43 11.83 -21.43 -11.81
N LYS A 44 11.42 -22.07 -12.91
CA LYS A 44 10.06 -22.58 -13.16
C LYS A 44 8.99 -21.50 -13.01
N ILE A 45 9.31 -20.28 -13.43
CA ILE A 45 8.38 -19.14 -13.45
C ILE A 45 7.82 -18.99 -14.86
N SER A 46 6.50 -19.03 -14.98
CA SER A 46 5.79 -18.78 -16.24
C SER A 46 5.67 -17.29 -16.52
N LEU A 47 5.56 -16.94 -17.80
CA LEU A 47 5.10 -15.61 -18.21
C LEU A 47 3.57 -15.48 -18.05
N PRO A 48 3.06 -14.22 -17.99
CA PRO A 48 3.82 -12.98 -17.91
C PRO A 48 4.47 -12.78 -16.53
N VAL A 49 5.54 -12.00 -16.49
CA VAL A 49 6.04 -11.39 -15.25
C VAL A 49 5.61 -9.92 -15.21
N TYR A 50 5.52 -9.35 -14.02
CA TYR A 50 4.98 -8.03 -13.81
C TYR A 50 6.01 -7.11 -13.18
N PHE A 51 5.94 -5.83 -13.52
CA PHE A 51 6.65 -4.77 -12.81
C PHE A 51 5.65 -3.70 -12.39
N LEU A 52 6.01 -2.95 -11.35
CA LEU A 52 5.27 -1.77 -10.93
C LEU A 52 5.86 -0.57 -11.67
N ASP A 53 5.03 0.15 -12.43
CA ASP A 53 5.48 1.38 -13.09
C ASP A 53 5.57 2.56 -12.12
N LEU A 54 5.86 3.75 -12.67
CA LEU A 54 5.99 4.98 -11.88
C LEU A 54 4.64 5.50 -11.36
N GLU A 55 3.53 5.10 -11.98
CA GLU A 55 2.17 5.48 -11.59
C GLU A 55 1.59 4.52 -10.53
N GLY A 56 2.29 3.43 -10.25
CA GLY A 56 1.89 2.42 -9.27
C GLY A 56 0.97 1.36 -9.87
N ASP A 57 0.95 1.22 -11.19
CA ASP A 57 0.20 0.21 -11.92
C ASP A 57 1.05 -1.01 -12.26
N TRP A 58 0.41 -2.17 -12.23
CA TRP A 58 1.04 -3.44 -12.54
C TRP A 58 1.05 -3.66 -14.05
N CYS A 59 2.24 -3.56 -14.65
CA CYS A 59 2.45 -3.78 -16.07
C CYS A 59 2.99 -5.19 -16.32
N ALA A 60 2.35 -5.93 -17.22
CA ALA A 60 2.77 -7.27 -17.62
C ALA A 60 3.84 -7.22 -18.73
N ILE A 61 4.82 -8.12 -18.63
CA ILE A 61 5.87 -8.35 -19.62
C ILE A 61 5.64 -9.72 -20.25
N HIS A 62 5.17 -9.72 -21.50
CA HIS A 62 4.98 -10.94 -22.30
C HIS A 62 6.15 -11.18 -23.24
N GLY A 63 6.85 -10.11 -23.60
CA GLY A 63 7.86 -10.13 -24.64
C GLY A 63 8.91 -9.06 -24.46
N ASN A 64 9.67 -8.92 -25.53
CA ASN A 64 10.76 -7.98 -25.62
C ASN A 64 10.30 -6.52 -25.58
N GLU A 65 9.19 -6.19 -26.25
CA GLU A 65 8.71 -4.81 -26.34
C GLU A 65 8.34 -4.25 -24.96
N GLU A 66 7.63 -5.04 -24.14
CA GLU A 66 7.25 -4.63 -22.79
C GLU A 66 8.45 -4.59 -21.84
N LEU A 67 9.42 -5.50 -22.00
CA LEU A 67 10.67 -5.44 -21.23
C LEU A 67 11.44 -4.15 -21.53
N MET A 68 11.55 -3.78 -22.81
CA MET A 68 12.20 -2.54 -23.22
C MET A 68 11.46 -1.31 -22.71
N HIS A 69 10.12 -1.35 -22.73
CA HIS A 69 9.29 -0.30 -22.14
C HIS A 69 9.58 -0.16 -20.64
N ALA A 70 9.58 -1.27 -19.89
CA ALA A 70 9.86 -1.28 -18.45
C ALA A 70 11.24 -0.69 -18.12
N LEU A 71 12.27 -1.11 -18.85
CA LEU A 71 13.64 -0.66 -18.64
C LEU A 71 13.83 0.83 -18.99
N LYS A 72 13.18 1.31 -20.06
CA LYS A 72 13.22 2.73 -20.44
C LYS A 72 12.47 3.60 -19.44
N HIS A 73 11.31 3.13 -18.98
CA HIS A 73 10.39 3.91 -18.17
C HIS A 73 10.89 4.07 -16.73
N LEU A 74 11.52 3.05 -16.16
CA LEU A 74 12.03 3.13 -14.79
C LEU A 74 13.26 4.04 -14.64
N GLY A 75 14.04 4.25 -15.71
CA GLY A 75 15.22 5.13 -15.67
C GLY A 75 16.30 4.71 -14.66
N THR A 76 16.21 3.49 -14.11
CA THR A 76 17.03 2.98 -13.01
C THR A 76 18.00 1.91 -13.49
N ASP A 77 19.10 1.75 -12.76
CA ASP A 77 20.05 0.63 -12.92
C ASP A 77 19.51 -0.69 -12.34
N SER A 78 18.26 -0.72 -11.87
CA SER A 78 17.63 -1.96 -11.39
C SER A 78 16.13 -2.01 -11.68
N ILE A 79 15.61 -3.20 -11.97
CA ILE A 79 14.19 -3.48 -12.18
C ILE A 79 13.73 -4.58 -11.22
N LYS A 80 12.54 -4.42 -10.63
CA LYS A 80 11.90 -5.46 -9.81
C LYS A 80 10.81 -6.15 -10.63
N LEU A 81 10.84 -7.48 -10.65
CA LEU A 81 9.91 -8.33 -11.39
C LEU A 81 9.17 -9.28 -10.45
N TYR A 82 7.90 -9.55 -10.76
CA TYR A 82 6.99 -10.35 -9.95
C TYR A 82 6.29 -11.40 -10.84
N PRO A 83 6.33 -12.70 -10.51
CA PRO A 83 5.64 -13.74 -11.29
C PRO A 83 4.12 -13.57 -11.35
N THR A 84 3.55 -13.05 -10.28
CA THR A 84 2.14 -12.68 -10.16
C THR A 84 2.12 -11.32 -9.52
N PRO A 85 1.23 -10.40 -9.95
CA PRO A 85 1.01 -9.17 -9.19
C PRO A 85 0.62 -9.61 -7.79
N PRO A 86 1.31 -9.17 -6.73
CA PRO A 86 0.78 -9.38 -5.39
C PRO A 86 -0.67 -8.86 -5.39
N THR A 87 -1.61 -9.70 -4.97
CA THR A 87 -3.07 -9.45 -4.96
C THR A 87 -3.49 -8.33 -4.01
N ARG A 88 -2.53 -7.51 -3.60
CA ARG A 88 -2.71 -6.40 -2.71
C ARG A 88 -1.77 -5.30 -3.20
N ARG A 89 -2.34 -4.12 -3.44
CA ARG A 89 -1.59 -2.88 -3.22
C ARG A 89 -1.10 -2.95 -1.77
N GLU A 90 0.07 -3.53 -1.55
CA GLU A 90 1.02 -2.92 -0.64
C GLU A 90 1.40 -1.62 -1.31
N SER A 91 0.47 -0.66 -1.28
CA SER A 91 0.77 0.73 -1.57
C SER A 91 1.99 1.03 -0.75
N SER A 92 3.06 1.34 -1.46
CA SER A 92 4.31 1.82 -0.91
C SER A 92 3.98 2.90 0.12
N TYR A 93 4.06 2.52 1.39
CA TYR A 93 4.21 3.41 2.54
C TYR A 93 5.57 4.08 2.48
N THR A 94 5.88 4.72 1.37
CA THR A 94 7.02 5.61 1.23
C THR A 94 6.45 6.99 1.44
N ASN A 95 6.59 7.47 2.69
CA ASN A 95 6.17 8.78 3.23
C ASN A 95 4.90 8.80 4.10
N MET A 96 4.58 7.73 4.83
CA MET A 96 4.09 8.00 6.19
C MET A 96 5.32 8.33 7.02
N SER A 97 5.37 9.57 7.48
CA SER A 97 6.38 10.08 8.41
C SER A 97 6.70 9.01 9.46
N SER A 98 7.98 8.74 9.73
CA SER A 98 8.40 7.89 10.85
C SER A 98 7.99 8.48 12.21
N GLU A 99 7.40 9.66 12.19
CA GLU A 99 6.86 10.30 13.36
C GLU A 99 5.75 9.46 14.00
N PRO A 100 5.76 9.40 15.32
CA PRO A 100 4.72 8.72 16.06
C PRO A 100 3.34 9.34 15.80
N VAL A 101 2.35 8.48 15.62
CA VAL A 101 0.93 8.86 15.56
C VAL A 101 0.38 8.88 16.99
N HIS A 102 -0.25 9.99 17.38
CA HIS A 102 -0.93 10.13 18.66
C HIS A 102 -2.41 9.77 18.53
N VAL A 103 -2.78 8.60 19.04
CA VAL A 103 -4.18 8.17 19.08
C VAL A 103 -4.79 8.56 20.42
N LYS A 104 -5.97 9.17 20.36
CA LYS A 104 -6.80 9.50 21.51
C LYS A 104 -8.09 8.71 21.42
N ILE A 105 -8.39 7.83 22.36
CA ILE A 105 -9.68 7.15 22.43
C ILE A 105 -10.55 7.86 23.45
N ASN A 106 -11.72 8.34 23.03
CA ASN A 106 -12.71 8.93 23.92
C ASN A 106 -13.47 7.81 24.66
N VAL A 107 -13.43 7.81 25.98
CA VAL A 107 -14.13 6.83 26.83
C VAL A 107 -15.13 7.55 27.75
N GLY A 108 -15.98 8.36 27.14
CA GLY A 108 -16.99 9.16 27.82
C GLY A 108 -16.37 10.41 28.46
N SER A 109 -16.06 10.34 29.76
CA SER A 109 -15.57 11.50 30.53
C SER A 109 -14.06 11.73 30.46
N HIS A 110 -13.31 10.83 29.83
CA HIS A 110 -11.86 10.87 29.76
C HIS A 110 -11.33 10.38 28.42
N PHE A 111 -10.07 10.69 28.14
CA PHE A 111 -9.36 10.23 26.95
C PHE A 111 -8.23 9.31 27.32
N ILE A 112 -8.15 8.16 26.66
CA ILE A 112 -6.98 7.29 26.69
C ILE A 112 -6.05 7.75 25.57
N ARG A 113 -4.81 8.10 25.89
CA ARG A 113 -3.82 8.57 24.92
C ARG A 113 -2.75 7.52 24.76
N TYR A 114 -2.39 7.22 23.52
CA TYR A 114 -1.20 6.44 23.26
C TYR A 114 -0.52 6.88 21.97
N THR A 115 0.76 6.59 21.91
CA THR A 115 1.64 6.97 20.83
C THR A 115 1.99 5.69 20.09
N ALA A 116 1.79 5.67 18.77
CA ALA A 116 1.97 4.49 17.95
C ALA A 116 2.87 4.82 16.74
N THR A 117 3.88 4.00 16.43
CA THR A 117 4.84 4.17 15.31
C THR A 117 4.37 3.56 13.98
N PRO A 118 3.96 4.32 12.94
CA PRO A 118 3.12 3.85 11.80
C PRO A 118 3.66 2.57 11.11
N THR A 119 3.16 1.40 11.51
CA THR A 119 3.51 0.09 10.96
C THR A 119 2.30 -0.84 10.88
N PHE A 120 2.45 -1.90 10.08
CA PHE A 120 1.43 -2.87 9.64
C PHE A 120 0.68 -3.60 10.77
N ASP A 121 1.30 -3.79 11.94
CA ASP A 121 0.77 -4.61 13.05
C ASP A 121 -0.28 -3.89 13.93
N LYS A 122 -0.61 -2.63 13.61
CA LYS A 122 -1.29 -1.71 14.52
C LYS A 122 -2.80 -1.73 14.59
N PHE A 123 -3.48 -2.04 13.48
CA PHE A 123 -4.94 -2.13 13.53
C PHE A 123 -5.34 -3.18 14.58
N TRP A 124 -4.59 -4.28 14.63
CA TRP A 124 -4.75 -5.33 15.62
C TRP A 124 -4.35 -4.91 17.04
N GLU A 125 -3.32 -4.07 17.21
CA GLU A 125 -2.96 -3.53 18.54
C GLU A 125 -4.04 -2.55 19.07
N LEU A 126 -4.57 -1.68 18.22
CA LEU A 126 -5.70 -0.81 18.54
C LEU A 126 -6.94 -1.65 18.86
N GLU A 127 -7.26 -2.64 18.03
CA GLU A 127 -8.40 -3.55 18.27
C GLU A 127 -8.23 -4.32 19.60
N GLY A 128 -7.01 -4.78 19.90
CA GLY A 128 -6.65 -5.39 21.17
C GLY A 128 -6.90 -4.45 22.35
N LYS A 129 -6.42 -3.20 22.28
CA LYS A 129 -6.66 -2.19 23.33
C LYS A 129 -8.14 -1.83 23.48
N LEU A 130 -8.86 -1.69 22.37
CA LEU A 130 -10.31 -1.45 22.40
C LEU A 130 -11.02 -2.60 23.10
N ARG A 131 -10.62 -3.85 22.82
CA ARG A 131 -11.15 -5.06 23.46
C ARG A 131 -10.81 -5.13 24.95
N ASP A 132 -9.57 -4.81 25.34
CA ASP A 132 -9.14 -4.77 26.75
C ASP A 132 -9.95 -3.75 27.56
N HIS A 133 -10.34 -2.65 26.93
CA HIS A 133 -11.21 -1.63 27.51
C HIS A 133 -12.71 -1.92 27.33
N GLN A 134 -13.08 -3.13 26.92
CA GLN A 134 -14.47 -3.57 26.70
C GLN A 134 -15.27 -2.66 25.74
N MET A 135 -14.58 -1.97 24.83
CA MET A 135 -15.22 -1.14 23.82
C MET A 135 -15.74 -2.02 22.69
N LYS A 136 -17.00 -1.81 22.33
CA LYS A 136 -17.63 -2.50 21.21
C LYS A 136 -17.27 -1.78 19.91
N THR A 137 -16.93 -2.55 18.90
CA THR A 137 -16.94 -2.09 17.52
C THR A 137 -18.40 -1.90 17.07
N PRO A 138 -18.68 -0.95 16.16
CA PRO A 138 -17.72 -0.14 15.43
C PRO A 138 -17.21 1.09 16.20
N VAL A 139 -16.02 1.54 15.82
CA VAL A 139 -15.38 2.78 16.28
C VAL A 139 -15.40 3.81 15.15
N TYR A 140 -15.39 5.09 15.51
CA TYR A 140 -15.51 6.21 14.56
C TYR A 140 -14.37 7.20 14.74
N TYR A 141 -14.02 7.94 13.71
CA TYR A 141 -13.19 9.15 13.81
C TYR A 141 -13.95 10.36 13.30
N LEU A 142 -13.49 11.55 13.67
CA LEU A 142 -14.01 12.80 13.14
C LEU A 142 -13.10 13.23 11.97
N ASP A 143 -13.66 13.38 10.78
CA ASP A 143 -12.92 13.94 9.64
C ASP A 143 -12.69 15.46 9.82
N ARG A 144 -12.03 16.10 8.83
CA ARG A 144 -11.76 17.54 8.87
C ARG A 144 -13.03 18.40 8.78
N ASP A 145 -14.10 17.86 8.21
CA ASP A 145 -15.38 18.52 8.01
C ASP A 145 -16.33 18.30 9.20
N GLY A 146 -15.90 17.54 10.22
CA GLY A 146 -16.67 17.28 11.42
C GLY A 146 -17.60 16.07 11.32
N HIS A 147 -17.47 15.25 10.28
CA HIS A 147 -18.29 14.04 10.11
C HIS A 147 -17.71 12.87 10.90
N PHE A 148 -18.62 12.06 11.45
CA PHE A 148 -18.25 10.77 12.01
C PHE A 148 -18.09 9.74 10.91
N CYS A 149 -16.87 9.26 10.71
CA CYS A 149 -16.54 8.22 9.76
C CYS A 149 -16.25 6.92 10.52
N GLU A 150 -16.93 5.85 10.13
CA GLU A 150 -16.78 4.53 10.74
C GLU A 150 -15.46 3.88 10.32
N ILE A 151 -14.75 3.28 11.28
CA ILE A 151 -13.55 2.48 11.04
C ILE A 151 -13.95 1.01 11.21
N LYS A 152 -14.22 0.35 10.09
CA LYS A 152 -14.61 -1.07 10.04
C LYS A 152 -13.41 -1.96 9.81
N GLU A 153 -12.53 -1.49 8.94
CA GLU A 153 -11.36 -2.22 8.53
C GLU A 153 -10.11 -1.35 8.58
N ARG A 154 -8.96 -2.00 8.40
CA ARG A 154 -7.66 -1.34 8.40
C ARG A 154 -7.59 -0.15 7.44
N LYS A 155 -8.18 -0.28 6.26
CA LYS A 155 -8.15 0.76 5.24
C LYS A 155 -8.81 2.05 5.76
N ASP A 156 -9.94 1.92 6.44
CA ASP A 156 -10.64 3.07 7.02
C ASP A 156 -9.79 3.79 8.06
N PHE A 157 -8.98 3.05 8.83
CA PHE A 157 -8.06 3.63 9.80
C PHE A 157 -6.89 4.35 9.13
N GLU A 158 -6.34 3.79 8.06
CA GLU A 158 -5.26 4.39 7.29
C GLU A 158 -5.74 5.65 6.56
N ASP A 159 -6.92 5.59 5.95
CA ASP A 159 -7.60 6.73 5.34
C ASP A 159 -7.87 7.81 6.40
N ALA A 160 -8.31 7.43 7.59
CA ALA A 160 -8.49 8.37 8.70
C ALA A 160 -7.19 9.10 9.05
N LEU A 161 -6.07 8.38 9.15
CA LEU A 161 -4.75 8.98 9.42
C LEU A 161 -4.29 9.90 8.28
N ALA A 162 -4.55 9.55 7.04
CA ALA A 162 -4.27 10.43 5.90
C ALA A 162 -5.07 11.74 5.97
N HIS A 163 -6.31 11.68 6.48
CA HIS A 163 -7.17 12.85 6.63
C HIS A 163 -6.78 13.69 7.85
N VAL A 164 -6.60 13.10 9.03
CA VAL A 164 -6.37 13.86 10.28
C VAL A 164 -4.89 14.10 10.60
N GLY A 165 -3.97 13.49 9.86
CA GLY A 165 -2.52 13.58 10.06
C GLY A 165 -2.04 12.69 11.21
N ASN A 166 -0.99 13.13 11.91
CA ASN A 166 -0.34 12.33 12.95
C ASN A 166 -1.12 12.28 14.28
N SER A 167 -2.36 12.78 14.35
CA SER A 167 -3.20 12.62 15.54
C SER A 167 -4.65 12.34 15.18
N ILE A 168 -5.17 11.21 15.66
CA ILE A 168 -6.54 10.77 15.45
C ILE A 168 -7.26 10.65 16.78
N THR A 169 -8.52 11.11 16.82
CA THR A 169 -9.42 10.86 17.95
C THR A 169 -10.46 9.85 17.53
N ILE A 170 -10.53 8.75 18.28
CA ILE A 170 -11.44 7.63 18.05
C ILE A 170 -12.56 7.69 19.09
N TYR A 171 -13.78 7.50 18.62
CA TYR A 171 -14.99 7.44 19.43
C TYR A 171 -15.54 6.01 19.35
N PRO A 172 -15.60 5.26 20.46
CA PRO A 172 -16.39 4.05 20.51
C PRO A 172 -17.84 4.41 20.22
N THR A 173 -18.56 3.47 19.59
CA THR A 173 -19.95 3.54 19.13
C THR A 173 -20.73 4.72 19.72
N PRO A 174 -21.37 5.60 18.94
CA PRO A 174 -21.96 6.84 19.45
C PRO A 174 -23.04 6.54 20.50
N VAL A 175 -22.63 6.43 21.76
CA VAL A 175 -23.53 6.42 22.91
C VAL A 175 -23.91 7.89 23.09
N HIS A 176 -25.01 8.28 22.44
CA HIS A 176 -25.65 9.60 22.54
C HIS A 176 -25.02 10.80 21.82
N VAL A 177 -24.39 10.60 20.66
CA VAL A 177 -24.31 11.72 19.70
C VAL A 177 -25.37 11.44 18.65
N ALA A 178 -26.53 12.09 18.80
CA ALA A 178 -27.55 12.12 17.75
C ALA A 178 -26.86 12.47 16.42
N PRO A 179 -27.19 11.81 15.30
CA PRO A 179 -26.54 12.06 14.03
C PRO A 179 -26.79 13.52 13.64
N TYR A 180 -25.80 14.38 13.86
CA TYR A 180 -25.76 15.67 13.19
C TYR A 180 -25.29 15.38 11.77
N CYS A 181 -26.22 14.89 10.94
CA CYS A 181 -26.09 14.99 9.49
C CYS A 181 -26.36 16.46 9.13
N PRO A 182 -25.37 17.25 8.68
CA PRO A 182 -25.70 18.48 7.98
C PRO A 182 -26.57 18.13 6.75
N PRO A 183 -27.65 18.88 6.49
CA PRO A 183 -28.59 18.56 5.42
C PRO A 183 -28.00 18.96 4.06
N ALA A 184 -27.12 18.12 3.52
CA ALA A 184 -26.74 18.16 2.12
C ALA A 184 -26.23 16.76 1.75
N TYR A 185 -26.80 16.16 0.70
CA TYR A 185 -26.41 14.86 0.13
C TYR A 185 -26.95 13.58 0.81
N CYS A 186 -28.26 13.51 1.05
CA CYS A 186 -28.97 12.25 0.77
C CYS A 186 -29.59 12.36 -0.63
N PRO A 187 -29.24 11.48 -1.60
CA PRO A 187 -29.97 11.42 -2.86
C PRO A 187 -31.41 11.02 -2.53
N GLN A 188 -32.37 11.87 -2.89
CA GLN A 188 -33.78 11.56 -2.76
C GLN A 188 -34.07 10.27 -3.55
N THR A 189 -34.43 9.21 -2.84
CA THR A 189 -35.15 8.09 -3.46
C THR A 189 -36.50 8.62 -3.89
N SER A 190 -36.65 8.85 -5.19
CA SER A 190 -37.93 9.10 -5.84
C SER A 190 -38.82 7.87 -5.62
N ASN A 191 -39.85 8.02 -4.78
CA ASN A 191 -40.97 7.10 -4.75
C ASN A 191 -41.85 7.37 -5.98
N VAL A 192 -42.03 6.34 -6.80
CA VAL A 192 -43.23 6.15 -7.63
C VAL A 192 -44.03 5.04 -6.97
#